data_AF-A0A920WAV0-F1
#
_entry.id   AF-A0A920WAV0-F1
#
_cell.length_a   1.000
_cell.length_b   1.000
_cell.length_c   1.000
_cell.angle_alpha   90.00
_cell.angle_beta   90.00
_cell.angle_gamma   90.00
#
_symmetry.space_group_name_H-M   'P 1'
#
loop_
_entity.id
_entity.type
_entity.pdbx_description
1 polymer ?
#
loop_
_entity_poly.entity_id
_entity_poly.type
_entity_poly.pdbx_seq_one_letter_code
_entity_poly.pdbx_strand_id
1 'polypeptide(L)'
;MAFDKVAFRPRILVNVSDVNTSTTLLGHTLRIPVMMAPVGSLQVFDGEGGGGYKAASEFGVLHVVSSVTQPSLEEISNAASSPKVYQLYIHGDWDWTKDMLDRAKAAGYKAICITVDTAVYRGRERIWV
;
A
#
# COMPACT_ATOMS: atom_id res chain seq x y z
N MET A 1 -14.17 21.67 -1.58
CA MET A 1 -13.40 20.45 -1.87
C MET A 1 -14.30 19.42 -2.56
N ALA A 2 -13.74 18.36 -3.17
CA ALA A 2 -14.55 17.36 -3.89
C ALA A 2 -15.56 16.65 -2.98
N PHE A 3 -15.17 16.32 -1.74
CA PHE A 3 -16.04 15.64 -0.78
C PHE A 3 -17.19 16.51 -0.25
N ASP A 4 -17.01 17.84 -0.16
CA ASP A 4 -18.07 18.76 0.32
C ASP A 4 -19.31 18.80 -0.59
N LYS A 5 -19.20 18.24 -1.80
CA LYS A 5 -20.31 18.11 -2.76
C LYS A 5 -21.20 16.89 -2.47
N VAL A 6 -20.81 16.03 -1.53
CA VAL A 6 -21.50 14.80 -1.17
C VAL A 6 -21.96 14.91 0.28
N ALA A 7 -23.24 14.59 0.53
CA ALA A 7 -23.81 14.58 1.88
C ALA A 7 -24.25 13.17 2.25
N PHE A 8 -24.13 12.82 3.53
CA PHE A 8 -24.76 11.62 4.07
C PHE A 8 -26.28 11.81 4.11
N ARG A 9 -27.01 10.71 3.90
CA ARG A 9 -28.45 10.61 4.17
C ARG A 9 -28.66 9.67 5.36
N PRO A 10 -28.70 10.20 6.60
CA PRO A 10 -28.83 9.37 7.79
C PRO A 10 -30.10 8.51 7.75
N ARG A 11 -30.00 7.28 8.27
CA ARG A 11 -31.12 6.36 8.44
C ARG A 11 -31.37 6.25 9.94
N ILE A 12 -32.57 6.64 10.37
CA ILE A 12 -32.97 6.60 11.78
C ILE A 12 -33.66 5.27 12.09
N LEU A 13 -33.73 4.92 13.38
CA LEU A 13 -34.34 3.67 13.87
C LEU A 13 -33.70 2.39 13.30
N VAL A 14 -32.41 2.43 12.98
CA VAL A 14 -31.60 1.28 12.59
C VAL A 14 -30.80 0.82 13.80
N ASN A 15 -30.87 -0.46 14.16
CA ASN A 15 -30.02 -1.00 15.20
C ASN A 15 -28.56 -1.08 14.70
N VAL A 16 -27.67 -0.33 15.34
CA VAL A 16 -26.23 -0.27 15.06
C VAL A 16 -25.41 -0.63 16.30
N SER A 17 -25.97 -1.41 17.22
CA SER A 17 -25.29 -1.85 18.45
C SER A 17 -24.05 -2.70 18.18
N ASP A 18 -24.00 -3.37 17.03
CA ASP A 18 -22.86 -4.13 16.55
C ASP A 18 -22.60 -3.79 15.08
N VAL A 19 -21.41 -3.26 14.79
CA VAL A 19 -21.00 -2.85 13.44
C VAL A 19 -19.72 -3.58 13.09
N ASN A 20 -19.82 -4.53 12.18
CA ASN A 20 -18.67 -5.20 11.61
C ASN A 20 -18.16 -4.42 10.38
N THR A 21 -16.97 -3.84 10.51
CA THR A 21 -16.29 -3.10 9.44
C THR A 21 -15.31 -3.94 8.65
N SER A 22 -15.11 -5.22 9.01
CA SER A 22 -14.19 -6.10 8.30
C SER A 22 -14.64 -6.34 6.86
N THR A 23 -13.68 -6.63 6.00
CA THR A 23 -13.93 -6.96 4.58
C THR A 23 -12.93 -7.98 4.08
N THR A 24 -13.08 -8.44 2.85
CA THR A 24 -12.13 -9.35 2.20
C THR A 24 -11.62 -8.72 0.90
N LEU A 25 -10.30 -8.71 0.73
CA LEU A 25 -9.64 -8.24 -0.48
C LEU A 25 -8.54 -9.23 -0.88
N LEU A 26 -8.52 -9.64 -2.15
CA LEU A 26 -7.55 -10.62 -2.68
C LEU A 26 -7.50 -11.93 -1.86
N GLY A 27 -8.64 -12.36 -1.32
CA GLY A 27 -8.74 -13.56 -0.49
C GLY A 27 -8.27 -13.39 0.96
N HIS A 28 -7.94 -12.16 1.39
CA HIS A 28 -7.50 -11.85 2.75
C HIS A 28 -8.52 -11.01 3.49
N THR A 29 -8.80 -11.37 4.76
CA THR A 29 -9.64 -10.55 5.65
C THR A 29 -8.86 -9.33 6.12
N LEU A 30 -9.47 -8.16 5.98
CA LEU A 30 -8.98 -6.88 6.49
C LEU A 30 -9.88 -6.42 7.64
N ARG A 31 -9.28 -5.80 8.65
CA ARG A 31 -10.00 -5.24 9.81
C ARG A 31 -11.03 -4.17 9.41
N ILE A 32 -10.70 -3.36 8.40
CA ILE A 32 -11.54 -2.31 7.81
C ILE A 32 -11.28 -2.26 6.29
N PRO A 33 -12.16 -1.65 5.46
CA PRO A 33 -11.95 -1.52 4.01
C PRO A 33 -10.96 -0.39 3.66
N VAL A 34 -9.78 -0.41 4.28
CA VAL A 34 -8.70 0.56 4.07
C VAL A 34 -7.40 -0.22 3.87
N MET A 35 -6.54 0.30 3.01
CA MET A 35 -5.18 -0.21 2.79
C MET A 35 -4.19 0.94 2.83
N MET A 36 -2.95 0.63 3.21
CA MET A 36 -1.86 1.59 3.17
C MET A 36 -1.41 1.77 1.71
N ALA A 37 -1.52 3.00 1.21
CA ALA A 37 -1.10 3.36 -0.14
C ALA A 37 0.43 3.29 -0.29
N PRO A 38 0.95 3.03 -1.51
CA PRO A 38 2.39 2.98 -1.73
C PRO A 38 3.00 4.37 -1.58
N VAL A 39 3.88 4.50 -0.60
CA VAL A 39 4.69 5.70 -0.37
C VAL A 39 6.15 5.30 -0.51
N GLY A 40 6.87 5.99 -1.38
CA GLY A 40 8.32 5.80 -1.51
C GLY A 40 9.10 6.55 -0.44
N SER A 41 10.35 6.15 -0.24
CA SER A 41 11.32 6.81 0.63
C SER A 41 10.85 6.93 2.09
N LEU A 42 10.12 5.94 2.61
CA LEU A 42 9.66 5.94 4.00
C LEU A 42 10.82 6.03 5.00
N GLN A 43 12.01 5.56 4.61
CA GLN A 43 13.22 5.65 5.41
C GLN A 43 13.66 7.10 5.75
N VAL A 44 13.14 8.09 5.02
CA VAL A 44 13.37 9.52 5.33
C VAL A 44 12.57 9.96 6.56
N PHE A 45 11.44 9.31 6.84
CA PHE A 45 10.56 9.64 7.95
C PHE A 45 10.85 8.80 9.19
N ASP A 46 11.05 7.50 9.00
CA ASP A 46 11.46 6.57 10.06
C ASP A 46 12.74 5.90 9.57
N GLY A 47 13.88 6.02 10.27
CA GLY A 47 15.20 5.70 9.70
C GLY A 47 15.39 4.28 9.12
N GLU A 48 14.48 3.35 9.41
CA GLU A 48 14.46 1.99 8.85
C GLU A 48 13.51 1.83 7.65
N GLY A 49 12.58 2.76 7.41
CA GLY A 49 11.45 2.64 6.48
C GLY A 49 10.43 1.57 6.89
N GLY A 50 10.46 1.18 8.17
CA GLY A 50 9.77 0.03 8.72
C GLY A 50 8.37 0.30 9.22
N GLY A 51 8.03 1.55 9.53
CA GLY A 51 6.82 1.90 10.26
C GLY A 51 5.55 1.47 9.54
N GLY A 52 5.48 1.68 8.22
CA GLY A 52 4.28 1.40 7.42
C GLY A 52 3.86 -0.07 7.44
N TYR A 53 4.79 -1.00 7.16
CA TYR A 53 4.45 -2.43 7.10
C TYR A 53 4.29 -3.06 8.49
N LYS A 54 5.00 -2.56 9.51
CA LYS A 54 4.82 -2.99 10.91
C LYS A 54 3.42 -2.59 11.38
N ALA A 55 3.02 -1.34 11.18
CA ALA A 55 1.70 -0.83 11.55
C ALA A 55 0.56 -1.55 10.81
N ALA A 56 0.70 -1.79 9.51
CA ALA A 56 -0.31 -2.54 8.74
C ALA A 56 -0.48 -3.98 9.26
N SER A 57 0.63 -4.62 9.63
CA SER A 57 0.66 -5.97 10.22
C SER A 57 0.00 -6.02 11.59
N GLU A 58 0.30 -5.05 12.46
CA GLU A 58 -0.30 -4.94 13.79
C GLU A 58 -1.80 -4.60 13.73
N PHE A 59 -2.18 -3.67 12.85
CA PHE A 59 -3.55 -3.20 12.76
C PHE A 59 -4.48 -4.17 12.01
N GLY A 60 -3.93 -5.00 11.11
CA GLY A 60 -4.68 -5.98 10.34
C GLY A 60 -5.25 -5.43 9.03
N VAL A 61 -4.47 -4.63 8.31
CA VAL A 61 -4.82 -4.12 6.97
C VAL A 61 -3.74 -4.45 5.96
N LEU A 62 -4.08 -4.33 4.67
CA LEU A 62 -3.16 -4.58 3.57
C LEU A 62 -2.19 -3.41 3.42
N HIS A 63 -0.92 -3.71 3.10
CA HIS A 63 0.05 -2.70 2.71
C HIS A 63 0.46 -2.85 1.24
N VAL A 64 0.32 -1.77 0.48
CA VAL A 64 0.90 -1.65 -0.85
C VAL A 64 2.30 -1.05 -0.70
N VAL A 65 3.33 -1.87 -0.92
CA VAL A 65 4.74 -1.52 -0.71
C VAL A 65 5.32 -0.91 -1.98
N SER A 66 5.90 0.29 -1.89
CA SER A 66 6.56 0.96 -3.02
C SER A 66 7.82 0.23 -3.49
N SER A 67 8.10 0.23 -4.80
CA SER A 67 9.40 -0.22 -5.32
C SER A 67 10.55 0.73 -4.95
N VAL A 68 10.23 1.95 -4.54
CA VAL A 68 11.19 3.00 -4.14
C VAL A 68 11.16 3.14 -2.63
N THR A 69 11.50 2.10 -1.89
CA THR A 69 11.60 2.15 -0.41
C THR A 69 12.75 1.31 0.08
N GLN A 70 13.19 1.58 1.30
CA GLN A 70 13.97 0.65 2.12
C GLN A 70 13.08 0.14 3.27
N PRO A 71 13.31 -1.07 3.81
CA PRO A 71 14.29 -2.07 3.39
C PRO A 71 13.85 -2.80 2.10
N SER A 72 14.60 -3.81 1.64
CA SER A 72 14.28 -4.57 0.42
C SER A 72 12.91 -5.26 0.51
N LEU A 73 12.33 -5.62 -0.65
CA LEU A 73 11.01 -6.26 -0.69
C LEU A 73 11.00 -7.61 0.07
N GLU A 74 12.12 -8.34 0.07
CA GLU A 74 12.29 -9.59 0.81
C GLU A 74 12.34 -9.36 2.32
N GLU A 75 13.12 -8.37 2.79
CA GLU A 75 13.20 -8.00 4.20
C GLU A 75 11.85 -7.55 4.75
N ILE A 76 11.13 -6.72 3.98
CA ILE A 76 9.75 -6.32 4.31
C ILE A 76 8.86 -7.55 4.39
N SER A 77 8.98 -8.49 3.46
CA SER A 77 8.14 -9.67 3.45
C SER A 77 8.36 -10.56 4.66
N ASN A 78 9.63 -10.76 5.06
CA ASN A 78 10.02 -11.53 6.24
C ASN A 78 9.55 -10.89 7.54
N ALA A 79 9.52 -9.55 7.60
CA ALA A 79 9.15 -8.82 8.81
C ALA A 79 7.63 -8.59 8.96
N ALA A 80 6.86 -8.60 7.88
CA ALA A 80 5.43 -8.28 7.88
C ALA A 80 4.55 -9.54 7.86
N SER A 81 3.60 -9.64 8.79
CA SER A 81 2.59 -10.71 8.82
C SER A 81 1.33 -10.39 8.00
N SER A 82 1.08 -9.11 7.68
CA SER A 82 -0.04 -8.69 6.83
C SER A 82 0.11 -9.14 5.36
N PRO A 83 -1.01 -9.27 4.61
CA PRO A 83 -0.96 -9.38 3.17
C PRO A 83 -0.33 -8.11 2.56
N LYS A 84 0.51 -8.31 1.55
CA LYS A 84 1.27 -7.24 0.90
C LYS A 84 1.02 -7.24 -0.61
N VAL A 85 0.96 -6.06 -1.19
CA VAL A 85 0.95 -5.84 -2.64
C VAL A 85 2.23 -5.09 -2.99
N TYR A 86 2.93 -5.51 -4.03
CA TYR A 86 4.15 -4.82 -4.45
C TYR A 86 3.80 -3.82 -5.54
N GLN A 87 4.10 -2.55 -5.32
CA GLN A 87 3.91 -1.49 -6.30
C GLN A 87 5.18 -1.34 -7.14
N LEU A 88 5.01 -1.30 -8.46
CA LEU A 88 6.09 -1.21 -9.42
C LEU A 88 5.87 -0.03 -10.38
N TYR A 89 6.92 0.77 -10.56
CA TYR A 89 7.07 1.67 -11.70
C TYR A 89 7.89 0.96 -12.78
N ILE A 90 7.41 0.97 -14.02
CA ILE A 90 8.13 0.37 -15.15
C ILE A 90 9.08 1.43 -15.71
N HIS A 91 10.35 1.40 -15.28
CA HIS A 91 11.40 2.32 -15.73
C HIS A 91 12.58 1.64 -16.44
N GLY A 92 12.68 0.31 -16.33
CA GLY A 92 13.75 -0.48 -16.93
C GLY A 92 13.32 -1.20 -18.20
N ASP A 93 14.20 -2.07 -18.68
CA ASP A 93 13.85 -3.04 -19.70
C ASP A 93 12.91 -4.14 -19.14
N TRP A 94 12.49 -5.02 -20.04
CA TRP A 94 11.59 -6.11 -19.70
C TRP A 94 12.25 -7.14 -18.79
N ASP A 95 13.57 -7.36 -18.91
CA ASP A 95 14.29 -8.36 -18.12
C ASP A 95 14.39 -7.92 -16.65
N TRP A 96 14.70 -6.65 -16.39
CA TRP A 96 14.65 -6.06 -15.05
C TRP A 96 13.24 -6.12 -14.45
N THR A 97 12.23 -5.78 -15.25
CA THR A 97 10.82 -5.85 -14.81
C THR A 97 10.44 -7.27 -14.40
N LYS A 98 10.83 -8.25 -15.21
CA LYS A 98 10.59 -9.67 -14.93
C LYS A 98 11.30 -10.12 -13.65
N ASP A 99 12.55 -9.72 -13.43
CA ASP A 99 13.28 -10.01 -12.20
C ASP A 99 12.55 -9.47 -10.96
N MET A 100 12.07 -8.23 -11.00
CA MET A 100 11.28 -7.66 -9.88
C MET A 100 9.99 -8.43 -9.62
N LEU A 101 9.28 -8.85 -10.67
CA LEU A 101 8.06 -9.64 -10.54
C LEU A 101 8.33 -11.03 -9.96
N ASP A 102 9.40 -11.69 -10.41
CA ASP A 102 9.81 -13.01 -9.93
C ASP A 102 10.22 -12.94 -8.44
N ARG A 103 10.97 -11.90 -8.05
CA ARG A 103 11.32 -11.62 -6.65
C ARG A 103 10.10 -11.36 -5.79
N ALA A 104 9.18 -10.50 -6.22
CA ALA A 104 7.94 -10.21 -5.49
C ALA A 104 7.08 -11.47 -5.31
N LYS A 105 6.98 -12.30 -6.34
CA LYS A 105 6.28 -13.58 -6.27
C LYS A 105 6.95 -14.54 -5.30
N ALA A 106 8.29 -14.69 -5.38
CA ALA A 106 9.06 -15.56 -4.50
C ALA A 106 8.98 -15.11 -3.03
N ALA A 107 8.97 -13.80 -2.78
CA ALA A 107 8.77 -13.21 -1.47
C ALA A 107 7.32 -13.32 -0.96
N GLY A 108 6.36 -13.83 -1.75
CA GLY A 108 5.00 -14.10 -1.29
C GLY A 108 4.05 -12.90 -1.30
N TYR A 109 4.36 -11.84 -2.06
CA TYR A 109 3.43 -10.74 -2.32
C TYR A 109 2.18 -11.26 -3.05
N LYS A 110 1.02 -10.70 -2.71
CA LYS A 110 -0.30 -11.21 -3.13
C LYS A 110 -0.79 -10.66 -4.45
N ALA A 111 -0.34 -9.47 -4.80
CA ALA A 111 -0.59 -8.85 -6.09
C ALA A 111 0.50 -7.85 -6.43
N ILE A 112 0.45 -7.37 -7.67
CA ILE A 112 1.29 -6.30 -8.18
C ILE A 112 0.40 -5.08 -8.47
N CYS A 113 0.85 -3.90 -8.04
CA CYS A 113 0.22 -2.63 -8.35
C CYS A 113 1.12 -1.89 -9.35
N ILE A 114 0.70 -1.79 -10.60
CA ILE A 114 1.48 -1.06 -11.62
C ILE A 114 1.03 0.40 -11.59
N THR A 115 1.98 1.30 -11.33
CA THR A 115 1.70 2.75 -11.32
C THR A 115 2.07 3.35 -12.67
N VAL A 116 1.07 3.89 -13.38
CA VAL A 116 1.21 4.36 -14.77
C VAL A 116 1.08 5.87 -14.95
N ASP A 117 0.87 6.62 -13.86
CA ASP A 117 0.62 8.07 -13.88
C ASP A 117 1.90 8.93 -13.89
N THR A 118 3.07 8.29 -13.73
CA THR A 118 4.39 8.91 -13.56
C THR A 118 5.32 8.52 -14.72
N ALA A 119 4.90 8.80 -15.95
CA ALA A 119 5.77 8.62 -17.13
C ALA A 119 6.89 9.68 -17.19
N VAL A 120 6.64 10.87 -16.66
CA VAL A 120 7.59 11.98 -16.57
C VAL A 120 7.46 12.59 -15.18
N TYR A 121 8.58 13.02 -14.60
CA TYR A 121 8.56 13.72 -13.31
C TYR A 121 7.73 15.00 -13.44
N ARG A 122 6.77 15.19 -12.52
CA ARG A 122 5.89 16.37 -12.55
C ARG A 122 6.57 17.56 -11.89
N GLY A 123 6.23 18.77 -12.33
CA GLY A 123 6.72 20.01 -11.74
C GLY A 123 6.22 20.18 -10.30
N ARG A 124 7.00 19.71 -9.33
CA ARG A 124 6.80 19.96 -7.90
C ARG A 124 7.70 21.11 -7.50
N GLU A 125 7.13 22.23 -7.06
CA GLU A 125 7.89 23.43 -6.69
C GLU A 125 8.72 23.26 -5.40
N ARG A 126 8.34 22.28 -4.56
CA ARG A 126 9.02 21.96 -3.29
C ARG A 126 9.50 20.52 -3.33
N ILE A 127 10.75 20.31 -3.75
CA ILE A 127 11.43 18.99 -3.78
C ILE A 127 12.52 18.91 -2.69
N TRP A 128 13.00 20.06 -2.23
CA TRP A 128 14.08 20.20 -1.24
C TRP A 128 13.65 21.20 -0.17
N VAL A 129 13.05 20.74 0.91
CA VAL A 129 12.93 21.49 2.16
C VAL A 129 13.43 20.59 3.27
#